data_AF-A0A0F5N220-F1
#
_entry.id   AF-A0A0F5N220-F1
#
_cell.length_a   1.000
_cell.length_b   1.000
_cell.length_c   1.000
_cell.angle_alpha   90.00
_cell.angle_beta   90.00
_cell.angle_gamma   90.00
#
_symmetry.space_group_name_H-M   'P 1'
#
loop_
_entity.id
_entity.type
_entity.pdbx_description
1 polymer ?
#
loop_
_entity_poly.entity_id
_entity_poly.type
_entity_poly.pdbx_seq_one_letter_code
_entity_poly.pdbx_strand_id
1 'polypeptide(L)'
;MSEQFDGSEDGRRSFASRTPVNANPDRVEYRRGFVTKHQVSGWRFLVRRIASGVALHDTRMLVEPLRAQSRSVLMGAVLLVAGLAGCFVLTLIRPNSAADGDPVLADRSTSALYVRVGDQLHPVLNLTSARLIAGRPVDPTPVRQEVLDKFPRGNLLGIPGAPERTVQNASADADWTVCDAVSGTASGVTLVAGPLDSSGSRAETLEPDHAVLVDNGAGVWLLWDGKRSRIDLSDRAITAALGLDAAAKPRPIAAGLFNVVPEAPPLTAPAIPELGSLPSYGLPVPVGGVVVAHEVAGSSDGGLRYYAVLEDGLQPISGVLAAVLRNSDSFGLDRPPVLGADDVAR
;
A
#
# COMPACT_ATOMS: atom_id res chain seq x y z
N MET A 1 4.85 41.97 84.87
CA MET A 1 4.76 43.41 84.58
C MET A 1 3.56 43.57 83.67
N SER A 2 2.34 43.43 84.16
CA SER A 2 1.67 44.33 85.13
C SER A 2 1.74 45.75 84.62
N GLU A 3 0.72 46.18 83.86
CA GLU A 3 -0.12 47.31 84.23
C GLU A 3 -1.35 47.38 83.30
N GLN A 4 -2.48 47.72 83.93
CA GLN A 4 -3.84 47.77 83.43
C GLN A 4 -4.35 49.15 83.80
N PHE A 5 -4.73 49.99 82.83
CA PHE A 5 -5.51 51.24 82.99
C PHE A 5 -5.76 51.80 81.57
N ASP A 6 -6.81 52.52 81.20
CA ASP A 6 -8.24 52.63 81.53
C ASP A 6 -8.78 53.67 80.52
N GLY A 7 -10.07 53.57 80.20
CA GLY A 7 -10.98 54.65 79.82
C GLY A 7 -10.54 55.82 78.94
N SER A 8 -11.15 55.92 77.74
CA SER A 8 -11.91 57.12 77.38
C SER A 8 -12.82 56.88 76.17
N GLU A 9 -14.10 57.20 76.34
CA GLU A 9 -15.10 57.38 75.28
C GLU A 9 -14.66 58.42 74.24
N ASP A 10 -14.82 58.14 72.94
CA ASP A 10 -15.23 59.13 71.93
C ASP A 10 -15.68 58.36 70.67
N GLY A 11 -16.95 58.40 70.27
CA GLY A 11 -17.42 59.46 69.38
C GLY A 11 -17.96 58.90 68.06
N ARG A 12 -18.89 57.93 68.11
CA ARG A 12 -19.66 57.53 66.92
C ARG A 12 -20.61 58.67 66.54
N ARG A 13 -20.13 59.60 65.70
CA ARG A 13 -20.94 60.66 65.10
C ARG A 13 -21.95 60.05 64.13
N SER A 14 -23.17 59.78 64.61
CA SER A 14 -24.31 59.55 63.74
C SER A 14 -24.68 60.89 63.07
N PHE A 15 -24.59 60.94 61.74
CA PHE A 15 -25.07 62.09 60.98
C PHE A 15 -26.60 62.18 61.08
N ALA A 16 -27.10 63.00 61.99
CA ALA A 16 -28.50 63.38 62.01
C ALA A 16 -28.79 64.26 60.77
N SER A 17 -29.62 63.77 59.86
CA SER A 17 -30.09 64.54 58.71
C SER A 17 -30.89 65.74 59.20
N ARG A 18 -30.31 66.94 59.12
CA ARG A 18 -31.05 68.20 59.29
C ARG A 18 -31.88 68.48 58.03
N THR A 19 -32.93 67.71 57.82
CA THR A 19 -34.04 68.16 56.97
C THR A 19 -35.00 68.97 57.84
N PRO A 20 -35.34 70.21 57.48
CA PRO A 20 -36.33 70.99 58.21
C PRO A 20 -37.64 70.22 58.28
N VAL A 21 -38.27 70.16 59.45
CA VAL A 21 -39.62 69.62 59.60
C VAL A 21 -40.56 70.53 58.81
N ASN A 22 -41.12 70.01 57.71
CA ASN A 22 -42.00 70.77 56.83
C ASN A 22 -43.36 70.95 57.51
N ALA A 23 -43.58 72.11 58.14
CA ALA A 23 -44.81 72.46 58.85
C ALA A 23 -45.83 73.19 57.95
N ASN A 24 -45.95 72.79 56.68
CA ASN A 24 -46.97 73.33 55.79
C ASN A 24 -48.32 72.58 56.00
N PRO A 25 -49.41 73.25 56.42
CA PRO A 25 -50.69 72.60 56.70
C PRO A 25 -51.44 72.12 55.43
N ASP A 26 -51.04 72.57 54.25
CA ASP A 26 -51.50 72.01 52.98
C ASP A 26 -50.66 70.78 52.62
N ARG A 27 -51.16 69.60 52.95
CA ARG A 27 -50.61 68.35 52.44
C ARG A 27 -50.69 68.37 50.91
N VAL A 28 -49.54 68.40 50.25
CA VAL A 28 -49.48 68.22 48.79
C VAL A 28 -49.92 66.79 48.47
N GLU A 29 -51.20 66.61 48.14
CA GLU A 29 -51.68 65.38 47.51
C GLU A 29 -50.91 65.21 46.19
N TYR A 30 -50.03 64.21 46.13
CA TYR A 30 -49.43 63.78 44.88
C TYR A 30 -50.53 63.16 44.00
N ARG A 31 -51.26 64.03 43.27
CA ARG A 31 -51.96 63.61 42.06
C ARG A 31 -50.92 62.92 41.19
N ARG A 32 -51.20 61.70 40.74
CA ARG A 32 -50.38 60.99 39.73
C ARG A 32 -50.37 61.85 38.46
N GLY A 33 -49.49 62.83 38.44
CA GLY A 33 -49.31 63.76 37.34
C GLY A 33 -48.78 63.00 36.15
N PHE A 34 -49.28 63.35 34.97
CA PHE A 34 -48.73 62.89 33.70
C PHE A 34 -47.22 63.06 33.73
N VAL A 35 -46.49 61.94 33.72
CA VAL A 35 -45.02 61.97 33.71
C VAL A 35 -44.62 62.66 32.43
N THR A 36 -44.14 63.90 32.54
CA THR A 36 -43.76 64.66 31.37
C THR A 36 -42.50 64.06 30.77
N LYS A 37 -42.31 64.19 29.45
CA LYS A 37 -41.09 63.72 28.77
C LYS A 37 -39.81 64.21 29.47
N HIS A 38 -39.86 65.42 30.03
CA HIS A 38 -38.79 66.03 30.80
C HIS A 38 -38.51 65.32 32.13
N GLN A 39 -39.55 64.90 32.86
CA GLN A 39 -39.38 64.11 34.09
C GLN A 39 -38.78 62.73 33.82
N VAL A 40 -39.22 62.04 32.74
CA VAL A 40 -38.62 60.77 32.33
C VAL A 40 -37.15 60.96 31.94
N SER A 41 -36.82 62.04 31.22
CA SER A 41 -35.43 62.32 30.85
C SER A 41 -34.56 62.65 32.06
N GLY A 42 -35.09 63.42 33.02
CA GLY A 42 -34.38 63.74 34.26
C GLY A 42 -34.13 62.51 35.13
N TRP A 43 -35.13 61.63 35.26
CA TRP A 43 -34.98 60.35 35.96
C TRP A 43 -33.95 59.45 35.27
N ARG A 44 -34.02 59.29 33.93
CA ARG A 44 -33.03 58.52 33.16
C ARG A 44 -31.61 59.10 33.32
N PHE A 45 -31.49 60.42 33.38
CA PHE A 45 -30.21 61.08 33.62
C PHE A 45 -29.64 60.74 35.01
N LEU A 46 -30.46 60.83 36.06
CA LEU A 46 -30.06 60.46 37.43
C LEU A 46 -29.65 58.99 37.53
N VAL A 47 -30.43 58.08 36.96
CA VAL A 47 -30.12 56.64 36.95
C VAL A 47 -28.79 56.36 36.24
N ARG A 48 -28.53 57.02 35.10
CA ARG A 48 -27.26 56.88 34.38
C ARG A 48 -26.09 57.44 35.17
N ARG A 49 -26.27 58.56 35.87
CA ARG A 49 -25.22 59.15 36.70
C ARG A 49 -24.84 58.23 37.86
N ILE A 50 -25.82 57.58 38.48
CA ILE A 50 -25.59 56.55 39.52
C ILE A 50 -24.86 55.35 38.93
N ALA A 51 -25.29 54.85 37.76
CA ALA A 51 -24.66 53.71 37.10
C ALA A 51 -23.18 53.99 36.74
N SER A 52 -22.88 55.18 36.21
CA SER A 52 -21.49 55.60 35.93
C SER A 52 -20.68 55.77 37.22
N GLY A 53 -21.28 56.34 38.27
CA GLY A 53 -20.61 56.48 39.57
C GLY A 53 -20.25 55.13 40.21
N VAL A 54 -21.09 54.11 40.05
CA VAL A 54 -20.83 52.75 40.56
C VAL A 54 -19.83 51.99 39.68
N ALA A 55 -19.98 52.06 38.35
CA ALA A 55 -19.16 51.27 37.43
C ALA A 55 -17.76 51.87 37.18
N LEU A 56 -17.65 53.20 37.14
CA LEU A 56 -16.44 53.93 36.71
C LEU A 56 -15.87 54.85 37.81
N HIS A 57 -16.49 54.90 39.00
CA HIS A 57 -16.11 55.78 40.12
C HIS A 57 -16.09 57.28 39.76
N ASP A 58 -16.74 57.67 38.64
CA ASP A 58 -16.83 59.06 38.19
C ASP A 58 -18.28 59.40 37.80
N THR A 59 -18.74 60.57 38.27
CA THR A 59 -20.09 61.08 37.99
C THR A 59 -20.10 62.20 36.93
N ARG A 60 -18.94 62.57 36.39
CA ARG A 60 -18.77 63.72 35.47
C ARG A 60 -19.30 63.48 34.05
N MET A 61 -19.68 62.25 33.68
CA MET A 61 -20.36 61.90 32.41
C MET A 61 -19.76 62.60 31.16
N LEU A 62 -18.43 62.77 31.10
CA LEU A 62 -17.73 63.45 29.99
C LEU A 62 -17.75 62.60 28.70
N VAL A 63 -17.77 61.28 28.86
CA VAL A 63 -17.93 60.28 27.79
C VAL A 63 -18.88 59.21 28.32
N GLU A 64 -19.68 58.59 27.46
CA GLU A 64 -20.71 57.63 27.85
C GLU A 64 -20.36 56.19 27.37
N PRO A 65 -19.31 55.55 27.95
CA PRO A 65 -18.73 54.31 27.45
C PRO A 65 -19.73 53.13 27.48
N LEU A 66 -20.58 53.07 28.50
CA LEU A 66 -21.61 52.02 28.65
C LEU A 66 -22.61 52.03 27.50
N ARG A 67 -22.89 53.18 26.89
CA ARG A 67 -23.84 53.33 25.79
C ARG A 67 -23.24 52.95 24.45
N ALA A 68 -21.94 53.20 24.27
CA ALA A 68 -21.20 52.71 23.11
C ALA A 68 -21.07 51.17 23.18
N GLN A 69 -20.74 50.63 24.36
CA GLN A 69 -20.66 49.19 24.61
C GLN A 69 -22.02 48.49 24.48
N SER A 70 -23.10 49.05 25.02
CA SER A 70 -24.43 48.44 24.88
C SER A 70 -24.91 48.44 23.42
N ARG A 71 -24.58 49.48 22.65
CA ARG A 71 -24.92 49.57 21.22
C ARG A 71 -24.09 48.61 20.38
N SER A 72 -22.80 48.42 20.69
CA SER A 72 -21.98 47.43 19.99
C SER A 72 -22.42 46.00 20.30
N VAL A 73 -22.78 45.69 21.55
CA VAL A 73 -23.35 44.39 21.93
C VAL A 73 -24.70 44.16 21.25
N LEU A 74 -25.59 45.15 21.23
CA LEU A 74 -26.88 45.05 20.56
C LEU A 74 -26.70 44.83 19.05
N MET A 75 -25.80 45.58 18.40
CA MET A 75 -25.51 45.43 16.98
C MET A 75 -24.91 44.05 16.68
N GLY A 76 -23.98 43.58 17.53
CA GLY A 76 -23.43 42.23 17.44
C GLY A 76 -24.50 41.15 17.57
N ALA A 77 -25.44 41.30 18.50
CA ALA A 77 -26.56 40.38 18.67
C ALA A 77 -27.48 40.37 17.43
N VAL A 78 -27.79 41.53 16.86
CA VAL A 78 -28.59 41.64 15.63
C VAL A 78 -27.88 40.97 14.45
N LEU A 79 -26.58 41.22 14.27
CA LEU A 79 -25.79 40.57 13.21
C LEU A 79 -25.71 39.05 13.41
N LEU A 80 -25.58 38.56 14.64
CA LEU A 80 -25.58 37.14 14.94
C LEU A 80 -26.93 36.51 14.60
N VAL A 81 -28.04 37.12 15.01
CA VAL A 81 -29.38 36.63 14.68
C VAL A 81 -29.63 36.66 13.18
N ALA A 82 -29.22 37.73 12.48
CA ALA A 82 -29.31 37.82 11.03
C ALA A 82 -28.47 36.75 10.34
N GLY A 83 -27.26 36.47 10.84
CA GLY A 83 -26.39 35.39 10.36
C GLY A 83 -27.02 34.02 10.54
N LEU A 84 -27.56 33.72 11.73
CA LEU A 84 -28.26 32.47 12.00
C LEU A 84 -29.51 32.30 11.13
N ALA A 85 -30.29 33.37 10.94
CA ALA A 85 -31.44 33.37 10.04
C ALA A 85 -31.02 33.12 8.59
N GLY A 86 -29.92 33.75 8.14
CA GLY A 86 -29.33 33.49 6.83
C GLY A 86 -28.90 32.03 6.65
N CYS A 87 -28.19 31.46 7.63
CA CYS A 87 -27.82 30.04 7.62
C CYS A 87 -29.06 29.14 7.57
N PHE A 88 -30.09 29.44 8.35
CA PHE A 88 -31.34 28.67 8.35
C PHE A 88 -32.03 28.69 6.98
N VAL A 89 -32.15 29.87 6.36
CA VAL A 89 -32.72 29.99 5.01
C VAL A 89 -31.90 29.21 3.99
N LEU A 90 -30.56 29.26 4.06
CA LEU A 90 -29.69 28.49 3.17
C LEU A 90 -29.92 26.97 3.29
N THR A 91 -30.18 26.46 4.50
CA THR A 91 -30.50 25.02 4.69
C THR A 91 -31.83 24.60 4.06
N LEU A 92 -32.81 25.49 3.99
CA LEU A 92 -34.11 25.21 3.36
C LEU A 92 -34.04 25.30 1.83
N ILE A 93 -33.20 26.19 1.30
CA ILE A 93 -33.02 26.34 -0.15
C ILE A 93 -32.14 25.21 -0.72
N ARG A 94 -31.16 24.74 0.04
CA ARG A 94 -30.29 23.61 -0.33
C ARG A 94 -30.35 22.51 0.72
N PRO A 95 -31.48 21.79 0.84
CA PRO A 95 -31.47 20.54 1.60
C PRO A 95 -30.45 19.61 0.96
N ASN A 96 -29.60 18.99 1.77
CA ASN A 96 -28.48 18.15 1.33
C ASN A 96 -28.95 17.15 0.24
N SER A 97 -28.75 17.49 -1.04
CA SER A 97 -29.29 16.76 -2.21
C SER A 97 -28.42 15.59 -2.61
N ALA A 98 -27.44 15.24 -1.79
CA ALA A 98 -26.43 14.24 -2.08
C ALA A 98 -27.04 12.85 -2.37
N ALA A 99 -28.25 12.56 -1.90
CA ALA A 99 -28.90 11.28 -2.17
C ALA A 99 -29.53 11.13 -3.56
N ASP A 100 -29.81 12.24 -4.27
CA ASP A 100 -30.72 12.17 -5.43
C ASP A 100 -29.98 11.83 -6.74
N GLY A 101 -28.69 12.19 -6.84
CA GLY A 101 -27.85 11.92 -8.02
C GLY A 101 -26.75 10.87 -7.81
N ASP A 102 -26.49 10.47 -6.57
CA ASP A 102 -25.38 9.57 -6.27
C ASP A 102 -25.79 8.10 -6.40
N PRO A 103 -25.03 7.29 -7.18
CA PRO A 103 -25.39 5.90 -7.46
C PRO A 103 -25.10 4.97 -6.29
N VAL A 104 -24.23 5.37 -5.36
CA VAL A 104 -23.82 4.56 -4.20
C VAL A 104 -23.97 5.39 -2.94
N LEU A 105 -24.77 4.89 -2.00
CA LEU A 105 -25.08 5.54 -0.74
C LEU A 105 -24.60 4.66 0.42
N ALA A 106 -24.06 5.27 1.46
CA ALA A 106 -23.75 4.61 2.72
C ALA A 106 -24.63 5.18 3.83
N ASP A 107 -25.21 4.30 4.64
CA ASP A 107 -25.84 4.72 5.89
C ASP A 107 -24.76 5.25 6.85
N ARG A 108 -24.88 6.50 7.28
CA ARG A 108 -23.94 7.15 8.22
C ARG A 108 -23.86 6.43 9.57
N SER A 109 -24.92 5.73 9.99
CA SER A 109 -24.98 5.08 11.30
C SER A 109 -24.43 3.65 11.28
N THR A 110 -24.80 2.87 10.26
CA THR A 110 -24.43 1.45 10.16
C THR A 110 -23.31 1.16 9.17
N SER A 111 -22.94 2.13 8.34
CA SER A 111 -22.05 1.96 7.18
C SER A 111 -22.53 0.91 6.17
N ALA A 112 -23.81 0.51 6.23
CA ALA A 112 -24.42 -0.35 5.22
C ALA A 112 -24.42 0.35 3.86
N LEU A 113 -24.00 -0.38 2.83
CA LEU A 113 -23.88 0.12 1.46
C LEU A 113 -25.14 -0.19 0.66
N TYR A 114 -25.56 0.79 -0.13
CA TYR A 114 -26.70 0.68 -1.05
C TYR A 114 -26.28 1.20 -2.42
N VAL A 115 -26.72 0.54 -3.48
CA VAL A 115 -26.55 0.98 -4.87
C VAL A 115 -27.90 1.21 -5.50
N ARG A 116 -28.02 2.29 -6.27
CA ARG A 116 -29.22 2.62 -7.02
C ARG A 116 -29.21 1.90 -8.36
N VAL A 117 -30.25 1.10 -8.61
CA VAL A 117 -30.48 0.43 -9.90
C VAL A 117 -31.88 0.77 -10.36
N GLY A 118 -31.98 1.57 -11.44
CA GLY A 118 -33.24 2.20 -11.82
C GLY A 118 -33.75 3.12 -10.70
N ASP A 119 -34.96 2.85 -10.23
CA ASP A 119 -35.62 3.62 -9.16
C ASP A 119 -35.53 2.97 -7.77
N GLN A 120 -34.84 1.83 -7.62
CA GLN A 120 -34.74 1.10 -6.36
C GLN A 120 -33.33 1.18 -5.76
N LEU A 121 -33.26 1.19 -4.42
CA LEU A 121 -32.02 1.01 -3.67
C LEU A 121 -31.86 -0.45 -3.28
N HIS A 122 -30.76 -1.04 -3.72
CA HIS A 122 -30.38 -2.41 -3.39
C HIS A 122 -29.28 -2.39 -2.33
N PRO A 123 -29.42 -3.09 -1.19
CA PRO A 123 -28.30 -3.28 -0.28
C PRO A 123 -27.18 -4.06 -0.99
N VAL A 124 -25.92 -3.74 -0.69
CA VAL A 124 -24.75 -4.34 -1.35
C VAL A 124 -23.75 -4.87 -0.33
N LEU A 125 -23.16 -6.03 -0.64
CA LEU A 125 -22.21 -6.72 0.24
C LEU A 125 -20.86 -6.00 0.44
N ASN A 126 -20.38 -5.23 -0.53
CA ASN A 126 -19.08 -4.54 -0.49
C ASN A 126 -19.03 -3.37 -1.48
N LEU A 127 -18.08 -2.46 -1.29
CA LEU A 127 -17.92 -1.27 -2.14
C LEU A 127 -17.52 -1.63 -3.57
N THR A 128 -16.71 -2.68 -3.76
CA THR A 128 -16.29 -3.13 -5.09
C THR A 128 -17.49 -3.55 -5.94
N SER A 129 -18.43 -4.31 -5.37
CA SER A 129 -19.67 -4.69 -6.05
C SER A 129 -20.52 -3.48 -6.39
N ALA A 130 -20.62 -2.49 -5.49
CA ALA A 130 -21.38 -1.27 -5.75
C ALA A 130 -20.77 -0.46 -6.91
N ARG A 131 -19.44 -0.33 -6.96
CA ARG A 131 -18.71 0.33 -8.07
C ARG A 131 -18.88 -0.42 -9.41
N LEU A 132 -18.89 -1.75 -9.39
CA LEU A 132 -19.15 -2.58 -10.57
C LEU A 132 -20.57 -2.37 -11.11
N ILE A 133 -21.57 -2.37 -10.23
CA ILE A 133 -22.97 -2.13 -10.60
C ILE A 133 -23.15 -0.69 -11.12
N ALA A 134 -22.51 0.29 -10.48
CA ALA A 134 -22.55 1.69 -10.91
C ALA A 134 -21.74 1.97 -12.19
N GLY A 135 -20.86 1.04 -12.61
CA GLY A 135 -20.02 1.17 -13.80
C GLY A 135 -18.92 2.24 -13.71
N ARG A 136 -18.62 2.76 -12.51
CA ARG A 136 -17.63 3.84 -12.30
C ARG A 136 -17.00 3.79 -10.89
N PRO A 137 -15.76 4.27 -10.72
CA PRO A 137 -15.08 4.28 -9.42
C PRO A 137 -15.61 5.44 -8.55
N VAL A 138 -16.78 5.23 -7.97
CA VAL A 138 -17.45 6.20 -7.09
C VAL A 138 -17.23 5.82 -5.63
N ASP A 139 -17.07 6.84 -4.78
CA ASP A 139 -17.06 6.68 -3.34
C ASP A 139 -18.48 6.80 -2.78
N PRO A 140 -18.82 6.05 -1.71
CA PRO A 140 -20.17 6.03 -1.20
C PRO A 140 -20.51 7.35 -0.50
N THR A 141 -21.66 7.91 -0.82
CA THR A 141 -22.12 9.16 -0.18
C THR A 141 -22.79 8.86 1.16
N PRO A 142 -22.28 9.40 2.29
CA PRO A 142 -22.85 9.14 3.61
C PRO A 142 -24.15 9.91 3.81
N VAL A 143 -25.26 9.18 3.91
CA VAL A 143 -26.62 9.71 4.13
C VAL A 143 -27.22 9.17 5.42
N ARG A 144 -28.24 9.85 5.94
CA ARG A 144 -28.97 9.34 7.10
C ARG A 144 -29.98 8.28 6.66
N GLN A 145 -30.31 7.37 7.56
CA GLN A 145 -31.28 6.29 7.29
C GLN A 145 -32.64 6.83 6.82
N GLU A 146 -33.11 7.97 7.33
CA GLU A 146 -34.42 8.53 6.94
C GLU A 146 -34.46 9.00 5.47
N VAL A 147 -33.30 9.16 4.82
CA VAL A 147 -33.20 9.45 3.39
C VAL A 147 -33.26 8.17 2.58
N LEU A 148 -32.60 7.09 3.05
CA LEU A 148 -32.62 5.78 2.39
C LEU A 148 -34.03 5.19 2.37
N ASP A 149 -34.81 5.42 3.43
CA ASP A 149 -36.19 4.93 3.56
C ASP A 149 -37.19 5.58 2.57
N LYS A 150 -36.78 6.66 1.88
CA LYS A 150 -37.61 7.30 0.84
C LYS A 150 -37.57 6.55 -0.50
N PHE A 151 -36.60 5.66 -0.69
CA PHE A 151 -36.45 4.88 -1.92
C PHE A 151 -37.06 3.48 -1.74
N PRO A 152 -37.70 2.91 -2.78
CA PRO A 152 -38.08 1.51 -2.77
C PRO A 152 -36.85 0.62 -2.57
N ARG A 153 -36.96 -0.36 -1.66
CA ARG A 153 -35.87 -1.31 -1.38
C ARG A 153 -35.95 -2.50 -2.33
N GLY A 154 -34.82 -2.82 -2.95
CA GLY A 154 -34.63 -4.02 -3.75
C GLY A 154 -33.94 -5.15 -2.97
N ASN A 155 -33.66 -6.25 -3.67
CA ASN A 155 -32.95 -7.40 -3.11
C ASN A 155 -31.47 -7.08 -2.83
N LEU A 156 -30.85 -7.85 -1.93
CA LEU A 156 -29.42 -7.81 -1.67
C LEU A 156 -28.63 -8.20 -2.91
N LEU A 157 -27.64 -7.37 -3.27
CA LEU A 157 -26.74 -7.58 -4.41
C LEU A 157 -25.27 -7.68 -3.94
N GLY A 158 -24.42 -8.17 -4.84
CA GLY A 158 -22.98 -8.15 -4.69
C GLY A 158 -22.32 -9.52 -4.73
N ILE A 159 -20.99 -9.50 -4.82
CA ILE A 159 -20.15 -10.69 -4.94
C ILE A 159 -19.56 -10.98 -3.54
N PRO A 160 -19.92 -12.10 -2.90
CA PRO A 160 -19.33 -12.50 -1.63
C PRO A 160 -17.81 -12.66 -1.75
N GLY A 161 -17.06 -12.12 -0.79
CA GLY A 161 -15.59 -12.23 -0.76
C GLY A 161 -14.84 -11.29 -1.70
N ALA A 162 -15.53 -10.40 -2.43
CA ALA A 162 -14.85 -9.36 -3.19
C ALA A 162 -14.08 -8.41 -2.23
N PRO A 163 -12.91 -7.89 -2.66
CA PRO A 163 -12.08 -7.05 -1.81
C PRO A 163 -12.78 -5.72 -1.49
N GLU A 164 -12.61 -5.21 -0.27
CA GLU A 164 -13.12 -3.89 0.11
C GLU A 164 -12.24 -2.74 -0.41
N ARG A 165 -10.94 -3.01 -0.57
CA ARG A 165 -9.95 -2.02 -1.03
C ARG A 165 -9.22 -2.56 -2.25
N THR A 166 -9.29 -1.81 -3.34
CA THR A 166 -8.57 -2.07 -4.59
C THR A 166 -7.52 -0.99 -4.79
N VAL A 167 -6.55 -0.91 -3.87
CA VAL A 167 -5.43 0.04 -3.97
C VAL A 167 -4.30 -0.64 -4.73
N GLN A 168 -3.81 0.01 -5.78
CA GLN A 168 -2.66 -0.46 -6.55
C GLN A 168 -1.36 -0.01 -5.90
N ASN A 169 -0.30 -0.80 -6.09
CA ASN A 169 1.06 -0.34 -5.80
C ASN A 169 1.42 0.79 -6.79
N ALA A 170 2.22 1.76 -6.33
CA ALA A 170 2.71 2.85 -7.18
C ALA A 170 3.84 2.40 -8.13
N SER A 171 4.53 1.29 -7.81
CA SER A 171 5.53 0.71 -8.71
C SER A 171 4.89 0.18 -9.99
N ALA A 172 5.51 0.49 -11.13
CA ALA A 172 5.14 -0.04 -12.43
C ALA A 172 6.00 -1.26 -12.84
N ASP A 173 7.03 -1.59 -12.05
CA ASP A 173 7.91 -2.73 -12.31
C ASP A 173 7.17 -4.04 -12.06
N ALA A 174 7.39 -5.02 -12.95
CA ALA A 174 6.73 -6.31 -12.93
C ALA A 174 7.60 -7.39 -12.27
N ASP A 175 7.95 -7.18 -11.00
CA ASP A 175 8.78 -8.11 -10.25
C ASP A 175 7.93 -9.25 -9.66
N TRP A 176 8.10 -10.45 -10.21
CA TRP A 176 7.43 -11.66 -9.76
C TRP A 176 8.45 -12.75 -9.48
N THR A 177 8.44 -13.28 -8.26
CA THR A 177 9.33 -14.37 -7.86
C THR A 177 8.52 -15.52 -7.29
N VAL A 178 8.81 -16.73 -7.76
CA VAL A 178 8.26 -17.97 -7.19
C VAL A 178 9.38 -18.67 -6.42
N CYS A 179 9.15 -18.91 -5.14
CA CYS A 179 10.08 -19.59 -4.25
C CYS A 179 9.52 -20.96 -3.88
N ASP A 180 10.39 -21.98 -3.83
CA ASP A 180 10.04 -23.31 -3.31
C ASP A 180 10.98 -23.71 -2.17
N ALA A 181 10.40 -23.90 -1.00
CA ALA A 181 11.11 -24.33 0.21
C ALA A 181 10.69 -25.75 0.61
N VAL A 182 11.65 -26.67 0.53
CA VAL A 182 11.44 -28.10 0.88
C VAL A 182 11.48 -28.38 2.38
N SER A 183 11.94 -27.43 3.19
CA SER A 183 12.05 -27.58 4.64
C SER A 183 12.04 -26.23 5.36
N GLY A 184 11.92 -26.25 6.68
CA GLY A 184 11.87 -25.04 7.51
C GLY A 184 10.45 -24.50 7.72
N THR A 185 10.36 -23.36 8.40
CA THR A 185 9.08 -22.73 8.79
C THR A 185 8.28 -22.16 7.61
N ALA A 186 8.93 -21.95 6.47
CA ALA A 186 8.34 -21.43 5.25
C ALA A 186 8.19 -22.52 4.16
N SER A 187 8.10 -23.79 4.55
CA SER A 187 7.98 -24.88 3.59
C SER A 187 6.74 -24.74 2.69
N GLY A 188 6.92 -25.03 1.41
CA GLY A 188 5.91 -24.88 0.37
C GLY A 188 6.31 -23.87 -0.70
N VAL A 189 5.34 -23.54 -1.57
CA VAL A 189 5.50 -22.57 -2.65
C VAL A 189 5.03 -21.20 -2.18
N THR A 190 5.84 -20.18 -2.40
CA THR A 190 5.50 -18.78 -2.14
C THR A 190 5.61 -17.96 -3.41
N LEU A 191 4.63 -17.09 -3.64
CA LEU A 191 4.68 -16.07 -4.69
C LEU A 191 4.99 -14.72 -4.03
N VAL A 192 6.08 -14.09 -4.44
CA VAL A 192 6.48 -12.76 -4.00
C VAL A 192 6.23 -11.80 -5.17
N ALA A 193 5.40 -10.78 -4.92
CA ALA A 193 5.12 -9.71 -5.86
C ALA A 193 5.81 -8.42 -5.37
N GLY A 194 6.83 -7.99 -6.10
CA GLY A 194 7.69 -6.86 -5.75
C GLY A 194 9.18 -7.21 -5.67
N PRO A 195 10.03 -6.20 -5.43
CA PRO A 195 11.47 -6.38 -5.41
C PRO A 195 11.91 -7.32 -4.28
N LEU A 196 12.88 -8.17 -4.58
CA LEU A 196 13.50 -9.04 -3.59
C LEU A 196 14.52 -8.26 -2.77
N ASP A 197 14.51 -8.48 -1.46
CA ASP A 197 15.59 -8.02 -0.60
C ASP A 197 16.76 -9.02 -0.70
N SER A 198 17.85 -8.59 -1.33
CA SER A 198 19.09 -9.36 -1.49
C SER A 198 20.19 -8.94 -0.51
N SER A 199 19.88 -8.07 0.47
CA SER A 199 20.88 -7.56 1.43
C SER A 199 21.35 -8.59 2.47
N GLY A 200 20.77 -9.79 2.50
CA GLY A 200 21.09 -10.88 3.43
C GLY A 200 21.72 -12.10 2.76
N SER A 201 22.54 -12.83 3.51
CA SER A 201 23.33 -14.00 3.06
C SER A 201 22.54 -15.31 2.86
N ARG A 202 21.21 -15.25 2.69
CA ARG A 202 20.37 -16.47 2.64
C ARG A 202 19.92 -16.87 1.25
N ALA A 203 20.06 -16.01 0.25
CA ALA A 203 19.67 -16.31 -1.12
C ALA A 203 20.55 -15.51 -2.08
N GLU A 204 21.12 -16.20 -3.07
CA GLU A 204 21.92 -15.60 -4.13
C GLU A 204 21.51 -16.21 -5.47
N THR A 205 21.87 -15.52 -6.56
CA THR A 205 21.70 -16.03 -7.91
C THR A 205 22.52 -17.31 -8.07
N LEU A 206 21.92 -18.34 -8.68
CA LEU A 206 22.65 -19.55 -9.03
C LEU A 206 23.77 -19.21 -10.02
N GLU A 207 25.02 -19.48 -9.64
CA GLU A 207 26.17 -19.24 -10.51
C GLU A 207 26.15 -20.17 -11.75
N PRO A 208 26.78 -19.78 -12.88
CA PRO A 208 26.70 -20.54 -14.13
C PRO A 208 27.25 -21.97 -14.08
N ASP A 209 28.14 -22.26 -13.13
CA ASP A 209 28.76 -23.56 -12.88
C ASP A 209 27.99 -24.40 -11.83
N HIS A 210 26.92 -23.86 -11.27
CA HIS A 210 26.06 -24.55 -10.31
C HIS A 210 24.76 -25.02 -10.96
N ALA A 211 24.27 -26.17 -10.50
CA ALA A 211 23.00 -26.75 -10.93
C ALA A 211 22.29 -27.41 -9.76
N VAL A 212 20.97 -27.53 -9.84
CA VAL A 212 20.14 -28.14 -8.80
C VAL A 212 19.42 -29.37 -9.35
N LEU A 213 19.67 -30.52 -8.75
CA LEU A 213 19.02 -31.78 -9.10
C LEU A 213 17.67 -31.90 -8.38
N VAL A 214 16.59 -32.06 -9.13
CA VAL A 214 15.22 -32.10 -8.60
C VAL A 214 14.41 -33.30 -9.09
N ASP A 215 13.41 -33.70 -8.33
CA ASP A 215 12.45 -34.75 -8.68
C ASP A 215 11.02 -34.23 -8.48
N ASN A 216 10.21 -34.33 -9.53
CA ASN A 216 8.81 -33.90 -9.53
C ASN A 216 7.81 -35.07 -9.38
N GLY A 217 8.31 -36.28 -9.09
CA GLY A 217 7.55 -37.52 -8.99
C GLY A 217 7.36 -38.26 -10.33
N ALA A 218 7.55 -37.58 -11.47
CA ALA A 218 7.50 -38.19 -12.80
C ALA A 218 8.89 -38.53 -13.36
N GLY A 219 9.94 -37.92 -12.82
CA GLY A 219 11.32 -38.16 -13.20
C GLY A 219 12.26 -37.13 -12.60
N VAL A 220 13.55 -37.36 -12.82
CA VAL A 220 14.62 -36.47 -12.34
C VAL A 220 14.95 -35.42 -13.40
N TRP A 221 15.19 -34.20 -12.92
CA TRP A 221 15.49 -33.03 -13.74
C TRP A 221 16.67 -32.28 -13.17
N LEU A 222 17.44 -31.65 -14.04
CA LEU A 222 18.49 -30.72 -13.67
C LEU A 222 17.99 -29.29 -13.95
N LEU A 223 18.03 -28.44 -12.93
CA LEU A 223 17.82 -26.99 -13.07
C LEU A 223 19.18 -26.31 -13.24
N TRP A 224 19.36 -25.60 -14.34
CA TRP A 224 20.62 -24.98 -14.71
C TRP A 224 20.36 -23.80 -15.65
N ASP A 225 21.13 -22.71 -15.53
CA ASP A 225 21.06 -21.54 -16.44
C ASP A 225 19.62 -21.08 -16.78
N GLY A 226 18.75 -21.02 -15.76
CA GLY A 226 17.35 -20.63 -15.93
C GLY A 226 16.48 -21.60 -16.73
N LYS A 227 16.90 -22.85 -16.92
CA LYS A 227 16.19 -23.90 -17.65
C LYS A 227 16.11 -25.19 -16.83
N ARG A 228 15.25 -26.10 -17.26
CA ARG A 228 15.15 -27.46 -16.74
C ARG A 228 15.36 -28.47 -17.86
N SER A 229 16.21 -29.47 -17.65
CA SER A 229 16.38 -30.59 -18.59
C SER A 229 16.19 -31.91 -17.87
N ARG A 230 15.50 -32.85 -18.51
CA ARG A 230 15.34 -34.20 -17.97
C ARG A 230 16.69 -34.91 -17.94
N ILE A 231 16.97 -35.65 -16.88
CA ILE A 231 18.19 -36.45 -16.74
C ILE A 231 17.85 -37.85 -16.23
N ASP A 232 18.51 -38.86 -16.78
CA ASP A 232 18.49 -40.22 -16.27
C ASP A 232 19.72 -40.46 -15.40
N LEU A 233 19.52 -40.70 -14.10
CA LEU A 233 20.62 -40.94 -13.15
C LEU A 233 21.29 -42.31 -13.35
N SER A 234 20.68 -43.22 -14.11
CA SER A 234 21.30 -44.50 -14.48
C SER A 234 22.32 -44.37 -15.61
N ASP A 235 22.26 -43.27 -16.39
CA ASP A 235 23.24 -42.96 -17.43
C ASP A 235 24.53 -42.43 -16.79
N ARG A 236 25.50 -43.32 -16.64
CA ARG A 236 26.82 -43.00 -16.09
C ARG A 236 27.67 -42.13 -17.01
N ALA A 237 27.44 -42.17 -18.32
CA ALA A 237 28.20 -41.36 -19.25
C ALA A 237 27.88 -39.87 -19.06
N ILE A 238 26.58 -39.57 -18.92
CA ILE A 238 26.07 -38.22 -18.67
C ILE A 238 26.39 -37.74 -17.25
N THR A 239 26.04 -38.54 -16.24
CA THR A 239 26.22 -38.13 -14.83
C THR A 239 27.70 -37.89 -14.49
N ALA A 240 28.63 -38.72 -14.97
CA ALA A 240 30.05 -38.52 -14.74
C ALA A 240 30.61 -37.30 -15.51
N ALA A 241 30.16 -37.06 -16.74
CA ALA A 241 30.58 -35.91 -17.53
C ALA A 241 30.11 -34.57 -16.94
N LEU A 242 28.94 -34.57 -16.28
CA LEU A 242 28.41 -33.42 -15.55
C LEU A 242 29.00 -33.26 -14.13
N GLY A 243 29.88 -34.18 -13.70
CA GLY A 243 30.46 -34.15 -12.35
C GLY A 243 29.44 -34.43 -11.23
N LEU A 244 28.33 -35.10 -11.54
CA LEU A 244 27.34 -35.45 -10.52
C LEU A 244 27.87 -36.60 -9.66
N ASP A 245 27.91 -36.38 -8.34
CA ASP A 245 28.24 -37.43 -7.38
C ASP A 245 27.26 -38.60 -7.52
N ALA A 246 27.76 -39.83 -7.47
CA ALA A 246 26.94 -41.03 -7.44
C ALA A 246 25.98 -41.07 -6.23
N ALA A 247 26.27 -40.31 -5.17
CA ALA A 247 25.41 -40.14 -3.99
C ALA A 247 24.44 -38.96 -4.10
N ALA A 248 24.45 -38.18 -5.18
CA ALA A 248 23.57 -37.03 -5.35
C ALA A 248 22.10 -37.48 -5.32
N LYS A 249 21.33 -36.93 -4.36
CA LYS A 249 19.90 -37.22 -4.22
C LYS A 249 19.10 -36.04 -4.76
N PRO A 250 18.22 -36.26 -5.75
CA PRO A 250 17.29 -35.23 -6.18
C PRO A 250 16.44 -34.73 -5.02
N ARG A 251 16.27 -33.42 -4.90
CA ARG A 251 15.32 -32.84 -3.96
C ARG A 251 13.92 -32.79 -4.57
N PRO A 252 12.84 -32.96 -3.78
CA PRO A 252 11.50 -32.74 -4.30
C PRO A 252 11.35 -31.28 -4.77
N ILE A 253 10.56 -31.08 -5.82
CA ILE A 253 10.18 -29.75 -6.31
C ILE A 253 8.68 -29.64 -6.45
N ALA A 254 8.13 -28.51 -6.03
CA ALA A 254 6.72 -28.23 -6.19
C ALA A 254 6.38 -27.81 -7.63
N ALA A 255 5.19 -28.18 -8.09
CA ALA A 255 4.73 -27.90 -9.46
C ALA A 255 4.75 -26.41 -9.83
N GLY A 256 4.53 -25.51 -8.85
CA GLY A 256 4.57 -24.07 -9.05
C GLY A 256 5.92 -23.57 -9.55
N LEU A 257 7.02 -23.90 -8.86
CA LEU A 257 8.37 -23.53 -9.32
C LEU A 257 8.76 -24.33 -10.57
N PHE A 258 8.46 -25.63 -10.60
CA PHE A 258 8.79 -26.47 -11.74
C PHE A 258 8.26 -25.87 -13.04
N ASN A 259 6.98 -25.51 -13.10
CA ASN A 259 6.32 -24.97 -14.31
C ASN A 259 6.76 -23.56 -14.72
N VAL A 260 7.40 -22.80 -13.83
CA VAL A 260 7.95 -21.48 -14.15
C VAL A 260 9.26 -21.60 -14.92
N VAL A 261 10.05 -22.64 -14.66
CA VAL A 261 11.34 -22.85 -15.32
C VAL A 261 11.13 -23.47 -16.71
N PRO A 262 11.57 -22.81 -17.81
CA PRO A 262 11.45 -23.32 -19.16
C PRO A 262 12.12 -24.68 -19.38
N GLU A 263 11.44 -25.57 -20.08
CA GLU A 263 11.96 -26.89 -20.43
C GLU A 263 12.91 -26.82 -21.63
N ALA A 264 14.09 -27.40 -21.46
CA ALA A 264 15.10 -27.62 -22.48
C ALA A 264 15.17 -29.11 -22.84
N PRO A 265 15.82 -29.46 -23.97
CA PRO A 265 16.00 -30.87 -24.36
C PRO A 265 16.58 -31.73 -23.23
N PRO A 266 16.25 -33.04 -23.21
CA PRO A 266 16.80 -33.96 -22.22
C PRO A 266 18.33 -34.06 -22.34
N LEU A 267 19.00 -34.29 -21.21
CA LEU A 267 20.44 -34.50 -21.14
C LEU A 267 20.74 -35.96 -21.49
N THR A 268 20.93 -36.22 -22.78
CA THR A 268 21.32 -37.52 -23.33
C THR A 268 22.48 -37.35 -24.29
N ALA A 269 23.25 -38.42 -24.51
CA ALA A 269 24.27 -38.40 -25.55
C ALA A 269 23.60 -38.12 -26.92
N PRO A 270 24.12 -37.18 -27.73
CA PRO A 270 23.52 -36.89 -29.01
C PRO A 270 23.63 -38.09 -29.95
N ALA A 271 22.59 -38.34 -30.75
CA ALA A 271 22.65 -39.35 -31.79
C ALA A 271 23.53 -38.84 -32.94
N ILE A 272 24.62 -39.57 -33.23
CA ILE A 272 25.55 -39.26 -34.32
C ILE A 272 25.36 -40.31 -35.42
N PRO A 273 25.01 -39.92 -36.65
CA PRO A 273 24.94 -40.84 -37.79
C PRO A 273 26.29 -41.51 -38.07
N GLU A 274 26.27 -42.74 -38.60
CA GLU A 274 27.48 -43.49 -38.97
C GLU A 274 28.49 -43.66 -37.82
N LEU A 275 28.01 -43.67 -36.56
CA LEU A 275 28.82 -43.80 -35.35
C LEU A 275 29.77 -45.01 -35.44
N GLY A 276 31.06 -44.78 -35.15
CA GLY A 276 32.10 -45.81 -35.17
C GLY A 276 32.67 -46.13 -36.56
N SER A 277 32.10 -45.58 -37.65
CA SER A 277 32.69 -45.67 -38.98
C SER A 277 33.90 -44.73 -39.14
N LEU A 278 34.72 -44.94 -40.17
CA LEU A 278 35.80 -44.01 -40.50
C LEU A 278 35.28 -42.82 -41.31
N PRO A 279 35.68 -41.59 -41.00
CA PRO A 279 35.25 -40.41 -41.73
C PRO A 279 35.83 -40.35 -43.15
N SER A 280 35.13 -39.66 -44.04
CA SER A 280 35.46 -39.57 -45.47
C SER A 280 36.76 -38.80 -45.78
N TYR A 281 37.20 -37.92 -44.86
CA TYR A 281 38.35 -37.03 -45.02
C TYR A 281 39.68 -37.59 -44.47
N GLY A 282 39.74 -38.90 -44.19
CA GLY A 282 41.01 -39.62 -43.95
C GLY A 282 41.61 -39.45 -42.54
N LEU A 283 40.80 -39.04 -41.56
CA LEU A 283 41.22 -39.00 -40.16
C LEU A 283 41.15 -40.41 -39.53
N PRO A 284 42.21 -40.91 -38.84
CA PRO A 284 42.21 -42.23 -38.22
C PRO A 284 41.48 -42.25 -36.86
N VAL A 285 40.38 -41.50 -36.76
CA VAL A 285 39.50 -41.42 -35.58
C VAL A 285 38.08 -41.65 -36.08
N PRO A 286 37.34 -42.60 -35.49
CA PRO A 286 35.97 -42.88 -35.93
C PRO A 286 35.01 -41.70 -35.73
N VAL A 287 33.94 -41.68 -36.51
CA VAL A 287 32.78 -40.78 -36.31
C VAL A 287 32.20 -41.00 -34.91
N GLY A 288 31.99 -39.90 -34.18
CA GLY A 288 31.65 -39.88 -32.75
C GLY A 288 32.86 -39.80 -31.81
N GLY A 289 34.07 -40.02 -32.31
CA GLY A 289 35.30 -39.82 -31.57
C GLY A 289 35.54 -38.34 -31.23
N VAL A 290 36.44 -38.11 -30.26
CA VAL A 290 36.83 -36.76 -29.81
C VAL A 290 38.31 -36.54 -30.10
N VAL A 291 38.62 -35.39 -30.69
CA VAL A 291 39.98 -34.91 -30.95
C VAL A 291 40.19 -33.55 -30.31
N VAL A 292 41.46 -33.17 -30.11
CA VAL A 292 41.83 -31.86 -29.55
C VAL A 292 42.78 -31.13 -30.49
N ALA A 293 42.69 -29.81 -30.54
CA ALA A 293 43.66 -28.97 -31.23
C ALA A 293 44.03 -27.77 -30.37
N HIS A 294 45.20 -27.19 -30.60
CA HIS A 294 45.64 -25.99 -29.89
C HIS A 294 44.95 -24.74 -30.48
N GLU A 295 44.46 -23.85 -29.63
CA GLU A 295 43.96 -22.55 -30.09
C GLU A 295 45.08 -21.67 -30.65
N VAL A 296 44.82 -21.02 -31.79
CA VAL A 296 45.77 -20.14 -32.48
C VAL A 296 45.69 -18.69 -31.96
N ALA A 297 44.75 -18.34 -31.08
CA ALA A 297 44.45 -16.95 -30.71
C ALA A 297 44.58 -16.63 -29.20
N GLY A 298 45.65 -15.92 -28.84
CA GLY A 298 45.61 -14.77 -27.91
C GLY A 298 45.51 -14.99 -26.39
N SER A 299 45.24 -16.19 -25.88
CA SER A 299 45.36 -16.49 -24.46
C SER A 299 46.79 -16.96 -24.15
N SER A 300 47.43 -16.35 -23.15
CA SER A 300 48.80 -16.65 -22.71
C SER A 300 48.98 -18.04 -22.08
N ASP A 301 47.99 -18.92 -22.22
CA ASP A 301 48.02 -20.32 -21.81
C ASP A 301 47.42 -21.13 -22.97
N GLY A 302 48.20 -22.06 -23.54
CA GLY A 302 47.85 -22.84 -24.73
C GLY A 302 46.61 -23.72 -24.53
N GLY A 303 45.43 -23.13 -24.65
CA GLY A 303 44.15 -23.79 -24.49
C GLY A 303 43.92 -24.86 -25.55
N LEU A 304 43.56 -26.07 -25.11
CA LEU A 304 43.07 -27.13 -25.99
C LEU A 304 41.59 -26.89 -26.29
N ARG A 305 41.22 -26.92 -27.57
CA ARG A 305 39.83 -26.95 -28.02
C ARG A 305 39.45 -28.37 -28.41
N TYR A 306 38.29 -28.83 -27.94
CA TYR A 306 37.74 -30.14 -28.25
C TYR A 306 36.88 -30.09 -29.51
N TYR A 307 36.95 -31.15 -30.30
CA TYR A 307 36.12 -31.35 -31.49
C TYR A 307 35.50 -32.75 -31.48
N ALA A 308 34.23 -32.84 -31.88
CA ALA A 308 33.60 -34.10 -32.26
C ALA A 308 33.91 -34.40 -33.72
N VAL A 309 34.25 -35.65 -34.01
CA VAL A 309 34.44 -36.16 -35.37
C VAL A 309 33.07 -36.55 -35.94
N LEU A 310 32.65 -35.90 -37.02
CA LEU A 310 31.47 -36.24 -37.80
C LEU A 310 31.89 -36.82 -39.16
N GLU A 311 30.93 -37.37 -39.91
CA GLU A 311 31.16 -37.97 -41.23
C GLU A 311 31.75 -36.96 -42.25
N ASP A 312 31.28 -35.72 -42.17
CA ASP A 312 31.53 -34.63 -43.11
C ASP A 312 32.50 -33.56 -42.57
N GLY A 313 32.88 -33.62 -41.29
CA GLY A 313 33.88 -32.71 -40.73
C GLY A 313 34.05 -32.77 -39.22
N LEU A 314 34.67 -31.73 -38.66
CA LEU A 314 34.91 -31.56 -37.23
C LEU A 314 33.98 -30.48 -36.66
N GLN A 315 33.29 -30.77 -35.57
CA GLN A 315 32.45 -29.79 -34.87
C GLN A 315 33.11 -29.38 -33.54
N PRO A 316 33.34 -28.07 -33.27
CA PRO A 316 33.84 -27.63 -31.98
C PRO A 316 32.79 -27.90 -30.89
N ILE A 317 33.24 -28.46 -29.77
CA ILE A 317 32.37 -28.88 -28.65
C ILE A 317 32.91 -28.41 -27.31
N SER A 318 32.04 -28.39 -26.29
CA SER A 318 32.44 -28.12 -24.91
C SER A 318 33.18 -29.31 -24.30
N GLY A 319 33.96 -29.06 -23.24
CA GLY A 319 34.63 -30.14 -22.49
C GLY A 319 33.64 -31.13 -21.87
N VAL A 320 32.45 -30.67 -21.46
CA VAL A 320 31.37 -31.53 -20.96
C VAL A 320 30.88 -32.47 -22.05
N LEU A 321 30.60 -31.96 -23.26
CA LEU A 321 30.14 -32.80 -24.36
C LEU A 321 31.24 -33.77 -24.83
N ALA A 322 32.51 -33.34 -24.81
CA ALA A 322 33.65 -34.22 -25.07
C ALA A 322 33.70 -35.38 -24.06
N ALA A 323 33.49 -35.11 -22.77
CA ALA A 323 33.40 -36.14 -21.75
C ALA A 323 32.19 -37.06 -21.95
N VAL A 324 31.02 -36.53 -22.30
CA VAL A 324 29.82 -37.32 -22.61
C VAL A 324 30.11 -38.31 -23.73
N LEU A 325 30.64 -37.84 -24.87
CA LEU A 325 30.94 -38.69 -26.02
C LEU A 325 31.94 -39.80 -25.65
N ARG A 326 33.04 -39.45 -24.98
CA ARG A 326 34.06 -40.42 -24.57
C ARG A 326 33.57 -41.44 -23.54
N ASN A 327 32.73 -41.03 -22.60
CA ASN A 327 32.16 -41.94 -21.61
C ASN A 327 31.10 -42.86 -22.22
N SER A 328 30.47 -42.42 -23.33
CA SER A 328 29.49 -43.22 -24.06
C SER A 328 30.19 -44.31 -24.89
N ASP A 329 31.18 -43.92 -25.68
CA ASP A 329 32.08 -44.85 -26.37
C ASP A 329 33.45 -44.19 -26.59
N SER A 330 34.52 -44.89 -26.20
CA SER A 330 35.89 -44.42 -26.37
C SER A 330 36.49 -44.83 -27.72
N PHE A 331 35.86 -45.76 -28.44
CA PHE A 331 36.38 -46.39 -29.65
C PHE A 331 37.81 -46.94 -29.50
N GLY A 332 38.18 -47.36 -28.28
CA GLY A 332 39.52 -47.85 -27.94
C GLY A 332 40.59 -46.76 -27.79
N LEU A 333 40.20 -45.49 -27.72
CA LEU A 333 41.12 -44.35 -27.55
C LEU A 333 41.26 -43.96 -26.07
N ASP A 334 42.42 -44.23 -25.49
CA ASP A 334 42.74 -43.87 -24.09
C ASP A 334 42.73 -42.35 -23.83
N ARG A 335 43.05 -41.55 -24.85
CA ARG A 335 43.02 -40.08 -24.81
C ARG A 335 42.66 -39.50 -26.18
N PRO A 336 42.06 -38.29 -26.23
CA PRO A 336 41.80 -37.61 -27.50
C PRO A 336 43.12 -37.37 -28.23
N PRO A 337 43.25 -37.81 -29.50
CA PRO A 337 44.40 -37.46 -30.33
C PRO A 337 44.50 -35.95 -30.52
N VAL A 338 45.73 -35.44 -30.54
CA VAL A 338 46.01 -34.02 -30.78
C VAL A 338 46.23 -33.80 -32.27
N LEU A 339 45.45 -32.90 -32.87
CA LEU A 339 45.57 -32.49 -34.27
C LEU A 339 46.39 -31.22 -34.40
N GLY A 340 47.12 -31.10 -35.52
CA GLY A 340 47.75 -29.86 -35.93
C GLY A 340 46.72 -28.87 -36.47
N ALA A 341 47.08 -27.58 -36.52
CA ALA A 341 46.21 -26.55 -37.09
C ALA A 341 45.87 -26.82 -38.58
N ASP A 342 46.84 -27.36 -39.32
CA ASP A 342 46.66 -27.73 -40.74
C ASP A 342 45.73 -28.93 -40.94
N ASP A 343 45.65 -29.84 -39.95
CA ASP A 343 44.76 -31.01 -40.00
C ASP A 343 43.31 -30.61 -39.73
N VAL A 344 43.08 -29.56 -38.93
CA VAL A 344 41.74 -29.02 -38.63
C VAL A 344 41.22 -28.16 -39.78
N ALA A 345 42.10 -27.48 -40.52
CA ALA A 345 41.73 -26.57 -41.61
C ALA A 345 41.48 -27.26 -42.95
N ARG A 346 41.90 -28.53 -43.09
CA ARG A 346 41.76 -29.33 -44.32
C ARG A 346 40.36 -29.91 -44.45
#